data_AF-A0A2V5V2C9-F1
#
_entry.id   AF-A0A2V5V2C9-F1
#
_cell.length_a   1.000
_cell.length_b   1.000
_cell.length_c   1.000
_cell.angle_alpha   90.00
_cell.angle_beta   90.00
_cell.angle_gamma   90.00
#
_symmetry.space_group_name_H-M   'P 1'
#
loop_
_entity.id
_entity.type
_entity.pdbx_description
1 polymer ?
#
loop_
_entity_poly.entity_id
_entity_poly.type
_entity_poly.pdbx_seq_one_letter_code
_entity_poly.pdbx_strand_id
1 'polypeptide(L)'
;MIGIDGVGIGFDFFEFIYRQWPESKRKEVAAKLTTPHFIPDLSNHAHSRNLTRRLIERGFSDESIEKILRGNWMRIFKELL
;
A
#
# COMPACT_ATOMS: atom_id res chain seq x y z
N MET A 1 0.96 -1.40 -19.77
CA MET A 1 0.52 -0.82 -18.48
C MET A 1 -0.98 -1.06 -18.32
N ILE A 2 -1.46 -1.15 -17.08
CA ILE A 2 -2.85 -1.53 -16.74
C ILE A 2 -3.89 -0.38 -16.83
N GLY A 3 -3.46 0.86 -17.07
CA GLY A 3 -4.35 2.04 -17.12
C GLY A 3 -4.83 2.51 -15.74
N ILE A 4 -5.29 3.76 -15.64
CA ILE A 4 -5.67 4.38 -14.34
C ILE A 4 -6.86 3.67 -13.68
N ASP A 5 -7.78 3.12 -14.46
CA ASP A 5 -8.97 2.41 -13.95
C ASP A 5 -8.64 1.01 -13.40
N GLY A 6 -7.40 0.55 -13.60
CA GLY A 6 -6.88 -0.72 -13.08
C GLY A 6 -6.01 -0.57 -11.83
N VAL A 7 -5.74 0.64 -11.34
CA VAL A 7 -4.80 0.88 -10.22
C VAL A 7 -5.55 0.98 -8.89
N GLY A 8 -5.15 0.21 -7.89
CA GLY A 8 -5.65 0.34 -6.51
C GLY A 8 -4.51 0.26 -5.50
N ILE A 9 -4.82 0.56 -4.23
CA ILE A 9 -3.85 0.50 -3.13
C ILE A 9 -4.09 -0.73 -2.27
N GLY A 10 -2.99 -1.42 -1.94
CA GLY A 10 -2.89 -2.39 -0.86
C GLY A 10 -1.56 -2.17 -0.14
N PHE A 11 -1.58 -1.47 0.99
CA PHE A 11 -0.35 -1.09 1.70
C PHE A 11 0.40 -2.25 2.34
N ASP A 12 -0.30 -3.34 2.63
CA ASP A 12 0.25 -4.51 3.34
C ASP A 12 1.05 -4.11 4.60
N PHE A 13 0.46 -3.26 5.44
CA PHE A 13 1.09 -2.77 6.67
C PHE A 13 1.37 -3.93 7.62
N PHE A 14 2.61 -4.42 7.61
CA PHE A 14 3.04 -5.59 8.35
C PHE A 14 4.17 -5.30 9.36
N GLU A 15 4.72 -4.07 9.37
CA GLU A 15 5.88 -3.71 10.19
C GLU A 15 5.72 -4.00 11.68
N PHE A 16 4.58 -3.61 12.27
CA PHE A 16 4.29 -3.83 13.68
C PHE A 16 4.36 -5.32 14.06
N ILE A 17 3.77 -6.18 13.23
CA ILE A 17 3.76 -7.63 13.42
C ILE A 17 5.19 -8.18 13.25
N TYR A 18 5.89 -7.77 12.19
CA TYR A 18 7.25 -8.19 11.90
C TYR A 18 8.23 -7.90 13.05
N ARG A 19 8.11 -6.71 13.67
CA ARG A 19 8.98 -6.28 14.77
C ARG A 19 8.80 -7.12 16.04
N GLN A 20 7.65 -7.76 16.22
CA GLN A 20 7.38 -8.64 17.35
C GLN A 20 7.89 -10.07 17.13
N TRP A 21 8.32 -10.43 15.91
CA TRP A 21 8.78 -11.78 15.64
C TRP A 21 10.17 -12.07 16.22
N PRO A 22 10.39 -13.31 16.69
CA PRO A 22 11.72 -13.78 17.05
C PRO A 22 12.72 -13.58 15.90
N GLU A 23 13.99 -13.36 16.24
CA GLU A 23 15.05 -13.19 15.24
C GLU A 23 15.15 -14.39 14.27
N SER A 24 14.96 -15.61 14.78
CA SER A 24 14.94 -16.83 13.95
C SER A 24 13.88 -16.76 12.84
N LYS A 25 12.67 -16.31 13.16
CA LYS A 25 11.57 -16.18 12.20
C LYS A 25 11.79 -15.03 11.22
N ARG A 26 12.36 -13.92 11.69
CA ARG A 26 12.79 -12.81 10.81
C ARG A 26 13.84 -13.26 9.80
N LYS A 27 14.85 -14.03 10.24
CA LYS A 27 15.88 -14.65 9.38
C LYS A 27 15.29 -15.66 8.40
N GLU A 28 14.36 -16.51 8.85
CA GLU A 28 13.68 -17.47 7.99
C GLU A 28 12.92 -16.78 6.84
N VAL A 29 12.13 -15.75 7.16
CA VAL A 29 11.36 -15.02 6.14
C VAL A 29 12.28 -14.24 5.20
N ALA A 30 13.33 -13.59 5.72
CA ALA A 30 14.31 -12.91 4.88
C ALA A 30 15.11 -13.85 3.96
N ALA A 31 15.22 -15.15 4.30
CA ALA A 31 15.86 -16.15 3.44
C ALA A 31 14.91 -16.71 2.37
N LYS A 32 13.60 -16.77 2.66
CA LYS A 32 12.57 -17.30 1.73
C LYS A 32 11.99 -16.25 0.80
N LEU A 33 11.95 -14.99 1.25
CA LEU A 33 11.41 -13.83 0.55
C LEU A 33 12.50 -12.75 0.47
N THR A 34 12.10 -11.51 0.16
CA THR A 34 12.97 -10.35 0.29
C THR A 34 12.96 -9.83 1.72
N THR A 35 14.13 -9.39 2.21
CA THR A 35 14.23 -8.65 3.48
C THR A 35 13.27 -7.46 3.48
N PRO A 36 12.32 -7.37 4.43
CA PRO A 36 11.37 -6.28 4.47
C PRO A 36 12.05 -4.92 4.55
N HIS A 37 11.68 -4.00 3.66
CA HIS A 37 12.09 -2.60 3.72
C HIS A 37 10.86 -1.75 4.03
N PHE A 38 10.82 -1.20 5.24
CA PHE A 38 9.72 -0.35 5.67
C PHE A 38 10.00 1.11 5.28
N ILE A 39 9.05 1.70 4.57
CA ILE A 39 9.16 3.07 4.08
C ILE A 39 8.94 4.04 5.27
N PRO A 40 9.91 4.90 5.61
CA PRO A 40 9.70 5.96 6.59
C PRO A 40 8.50 6.82 6.21
N ASP A 41 7.70 7.23 7.18
CA ASP A 41 6.46 7.97 6.96
C ASP A 41 5.38 7.23 6.14
N LEU A 42 5.49 5.91 5.99
CA LEU A 42 4.44 5.04 5.43
C LEU A 42 4.43 3.65 6.10
N SER A 43 4.71 3.60 7.40
CA SER A 43 4.81 2.36 8.19
C SER A 43 3.48 1.78 8.69
N ASN A 44 2.41 2.57 8.75
CA ASN A 44 1.13 2.15 9.32
C ASN A 44 -0.06 2.96 8.75
N HIS A 45 -1.27 2.60 9.14
CA HIS A 45 -2.51 3.19 8.62
C HIS A 45 -2.67 4.68 8.90
N ALA A 46 -2.13 5.21 10.02
CA ALA A 46 -2.15 6.65 10.29
C ALA A 46 -1.32 7.44 9.27
N HIS A 47 -0.35 6.80 8.63
CA HIS A 47 0.48 7.40 7.60
C HIS A 47 -0.10 7.32 6.18
N SER A 48 -1.24 6.66 5.97
CA SER A 48 -1.86 6.47 4.64
C SER A 48 -2.03 7.78 3.85
N ARG A 49 -2.34 8.89 4.55
CA ARG A 49 -2.48 10.23 3.94
C ARG A 49 -1.18 10.76 3.31
N ASN A 50 -0.02 10.24 3.71
CA ASN A 50 1.25 10.63 3.12
C ASN A 50 1.37 10.17 1.67
N LEU A 51 0.77 9.04 1.30
CA LEU A 51 0.66 8.63 -0.11
C LEU A 51 -0.14 9.66 -0.92
N THR A 52 -1.29 10.09 -0.42
CA THR A 52 -2.12 11.12 -1.08
C THR A 52 -1.32 12.39 -1.34
N ARG A 53 -0.58 12.88 -0.32
CA ARG A 53 0.29 14.06 -0.49
C ARG A 53 1.32 13.86 -1.61
N ARG A 54 1.96 12.70 -1.65
CA ARG A 54 2.94 12.36 -2.69
C ARG A 54 2.36 12.24 -4.09
N LEU A 55 1.09 11.84 -4.23
CA LEU A 55 0.37 11.81 -5.51
C LEU A 55 0.08 13.22 -6.01
N ILE A 56 -0.39 14.11 -5.13
CA ILE A 56 -0.61 15.54 -5.43
C ILE A 56 0.70 16.19 -5.89
N GLU A 57 1.78 16.02 -5.13
CA GLU A 57 3.12 16.55 -5.47
C GLU A 57 3.63 16.06 -6.83
N ARG A 58 3.15 14.90 -7.31
CA ARG A 58 3.51 14.30 -8.60
C ARG A 58 2.57 14.71 -9.74
N GLY A 59 1.61 15.59 -9.49
CA GLY A 59 0.71 16.12 -10.51
C GLY A 59 -0.44 15.20 -10.92
N PHE A 60 -0.80 14.22 -10.08
CA PHE A 60 -2.02 13.44 -10.32
C PHE A 60 -3.25 14.34 -10.13
N SER A 61 -4.22 14.22 -11.03
CA SER A 61 -5.50 14.90 -10.88
C SER A 61 -6.29 14.35 -9.69
N ASP A 62 -7.16 15.18 -9.11
CA ASP A 62 -8.07 14.74 -8.04
C ASP A 62 -8.92 13.54 -8.45
N GLU A 63 -9.35 13.49 -9.72
CA GLU A 63 -10.07 12.35 -10.29
C GLU A 63 -9.22 11.07 -10.28
N SER A 64 -7.94 11.16 -10.69
CA SER A 64 -7.04 10.01 -10.67
C SER A 64 -6.74 9.54 -9.25
N ILE A 65 -6.56 10.49 -8.32
CA ILE A 65 -6.34 10.19 -6.90
C ILE A 65 -7.57 9.50 -6.31
N GLU A 66 -8.77 9.97 -6.60
CA GLU A 66 -10.02 9.35 -6.14
C GLU A 66 -10.13 7.88 -6.57
N LYS A 67 -9.83 7.62 -7.86
CA LYS A 67 -9.82 6.27 -8.43
C LYS A 67 -8.84 5.35 -7.72
N ILE A 68 -7.60 5.81 -7.54
CA ILE A 68 -6.51 5.06 -6.86
C ILE A 68 -6.86 4.77 -5.40
N LEU A 69 -7.38 5.77 -4.67
CA LEU A 69 -7.66 5.68 -3.25
C LEU A 69 -8.87 4.78 -2.93
N ARG A 70 -9.90 4.76 -3.80
CA ARG A 70 -11.12 3.99 -3.56
C ARG A 70 -11.91 3.63 -4.81
N GLY A 71 -12.00 4.51 -5.81
CA GLY A 71 -13.00 4.41 -6.87
C GLY A 71 -12.92 3.10 -7.64
N ASN A 72 -11.70 2.65 -7.93
CA ASN A 72 -11.46 1.40 -8.64
C ASN A 72 -11.85 0.16 -7.81
N TRP A 73 -11.55 0.16 -6.51
CA TRP A 73 -11.98 -0.91 -5.62
C TRP A 73 -13.50 -0.96 -5.49
N MET A 74 -14.16 0.20 -5.31
CA MET A 74 -15.62 0.27 -5.17
C MET A 74 -16.34 -0.19 -6.44
N ARG A 75 -15.80 0.15 -7.62
CA ARG A 75 -16.32 -0.36 -8.90
C ARG A 75 -16.30 -1.88 -8.95
N ILE A 76 -15.18 -2.50 -8.57
CA ILE A 76 -15.03 -3.96 -8.55
C ILE A 76 -15.94 -4.60 -7.51
N PHE A 77 -16.00 -4.06 -6.30
CA PHE A 77 -16.87 -4.61 -5.25
C PHE A 77 -18.34 -4.54 -5.65
N LYS A 78 -18.79 -3.46 -6.28
CA LYS A 78 -20.17 -3.34 -6.78
C LYS A 78 -20.52 -4.39 -7.85
N GLU A 79 -19.54 -4.86 -8.60
CA GLU A 79 -19.74 -5.86 -9.65
C GLU A 79 -19.77 -7.29 -9.10
N LEU A 80 -19.02 -7.56 -8.02
CA LEU A 80 -18.76 -8.91 -7.52
C LEU A 80 -19.50 -9.27 -6.22
N LEU A 81 -19.99 -8.30 -5.46
CA LEU A 81 -20.66 -8.47 -4.16
C LEU A 81 -22.09 -7.93 -4.20
#